data_AF-A0A9E2MKY4-F1
#
_entry.id   AF-A0A9E2MKY4-F1
#
_cell.length_a   1.000
_cell.length_b   1.000
_cell.length_c   1.000
_cell.angle_alpha   90.00
_cell.angle_beta   90.00
_cell.angle_gamma   90.00
#
_symmetry.space_group_name_H-M   'P 1'
#
loop_
_entity.id
_entity.type
_entity.pdbx_description
1 polymer ?
#
loop_
_entity_poly.entity_id
_entity_poly.type
_entity_poly.pdbx_seq_one_letter_code
_entity_poly.pdbx_strand_id
1 'polypeptide(L)'
;MMKMVADKKLFWFLKEGSSLDLTEPWVLDMYVQQVLSRGRAKDVKAILKSVDGEQFKQTFLRVKFFLSLEVREFWEDFFDSH
;
A
#
# COMPACT_ATOMS: atom_id res chain seq x y z
N MET A 1 16.56 -0.30 -6.07
CA MET A 1 16.01 0.86 -5.32
C MET A 1 14.61 1.10 -5.82
N MET A 2 13.60 0.86 -4.99
CA MET A 2 12.21 0.83 -5.42
C MET A 2 11.59 2.21 -5.20
N LYS A 3 11.92 3.14 -6.09
CA LYS A 3 11.46 4.52 -6.01
C LYS A 3 10.24 4.71 -6.90
N MET A 4 9.26 5.44 -6.40
CA MET A 4 8.08 5.79 -7.18
C MET A 4 7.69 7.25 -7.01
N VAL A 5 7.17 7.84 -8.08
CA VAL A 5 6.62 9.21 -8.02
C VAL A 5 5.26 9.14 -7.34
N ALA A 6 5.08 9.97 -6.31
CA ALA A 6 3.83 10.06 -5.58
C ALA A 6 2.69 10.55 -6.50
N ASP A 7 1.67 9.72 -6.74
CA ASP A 7 0.45 10.14 -7.42
C ASP A 7 -0.29 11.16 -6.54
N LYS A 8 -0.47 12.38 -7.04
CA LYS A 8 -1.08 13.48 -6.28
C LYS A 8 -2.50 13.16 -5.78
N LYS A 9 -3.22 12.24 -6.44
CA LYS A 9 -4.56 11.81 -6.00
C LYS A 9 -4.50 10.94 -4.74
N LEU A 10 -3.47 10.11 -4.61
CA LEU A 10 -3.27 9.22 -3.46
C LEU A 10 -2.48 9.91 -2.34
N PHE A 11 -1.54 10.77 -2.70
CA PHE A 11 -0.61 11.42 -1.79
C PHE A 11 -0.75 12.94 -1.87
N TRP A 12 -1.99 13.44 -1.78
CA TRP A 12 -2.30 14.87 -1.90
C TRP A 12 -1.56 15.75 -0.89
N PHE A 13 -1.16 15.19 0.25
CA PHE A 13 -0.40 15.84 1.31
C PHE A 13 1.11 15.95 1.02
N LEU A 14 1.64 15.24 0.01
CA LEU A 14 3.03 15.36 -0.41
C LEU A 14 3.21 16.46 -1.46
N LYS A 15 4.44 16.97 -1.55
CA LYS A 15 4.82 17.89 -2.63
C LYS A 15 4.70 17.17 -3.97
N GLU A 16 4.22 17.88 -4.97
CA GLU A 16 4.14 17.34 -6.32
C GLU A 16 5.53 16.94 -6.82
N GLY A 17 5.63 15.76 -7.45
CA GLY A 17 6.90 15.19 -7.88
C GLY A 17 7.73 14.54 -6.77
N SER A 18 7.21 14.44 -5.53
CA SER A 18 7.89 13.70 -4.46
C SER A 18 8.17 12.26 -4.87
N SER A 19 9.43 11.84 -4.70
CA SER A 19 9.84 10.44 -4.85
C SER A 19 9.69 9.74 -3.51
N LEU A 20 8.94 8.64 -3.49
CA LEU A 20 8.82 7.72 -2.37
C LEU A 20 9.85 6.61 -2.53
N ASP A 21 10.66 6.37 -1.50
CA ASP A 21 11.56 5.21 -1.46
C ASP A 21 10.89 4.08 -0.69
N LEU A 22 10.38 3.07 -1.41
CA LEU A 22 9.63 1.97 -0.80
C LEU A 22 10.53 0.98 -0.04
N THR A 23 11.85 1.16 -0.06
CA THR A 23 12.75 0.38 0.80
C THR A 23 12.68 0.83 2.26
N GLU A 24 12.19 2.04 2.52
CA GLU A 24 11.97 2.57 3.86
C GLU A 24 10.65 2.03 4.44
N PRO A 25 10.66 1.30 5.58
CA PRO A 25 9.47 0.62 6.10
C PRO A 25 8.27 1.55 6.31
N TRP A 26 8.49 2.74 6.86
CA TRP A 26 7.42 3.71 7.12
C TRP A 26 6.84 4.29 5.81
N VAL A 27 7.64 4.40 4.75
CA VAL A 27 7.17 4.84 3.43
C VAL A 27 6.31 3.76 2.80
N LEU A 28 6.73 2.50 2.92
CA LEU A 28 5.98 1.35 2.43
C LEU A 28 4.63 1.22 3.17
N ASP A 29 4.62 1.39 4.49
CA ASP A 29 3.40 1.40 5.31
C ASP A 29 2.43 2.49 4.83
N MET A 30 2.91 3.73 4.71
CA MET A 30 2.10 4.84 4.19
C MET A 30 1.59 4.54 2.77
N TYR A 31 2.44 3.99 1.91
CA TYR A 31 2.10 3.68 0.53
C TYR A 31 0.97 2.64 0.44
N VAL A 32 1.15 1.50 1.12
CA VAL A 32 0.15 0.43 1.17
C VAL A 32 -1.15 0.94 1.79
N GLN A 33 -1.08 1.66 2.91
CA GLN A 33 -2.25 2.26 3.54
C GLN A 33 -3.04 3.15 2.57
N GLN A 34 -2.37 4.06 1.84
CA GLN A 34 -3.04 4.98 0.91
C GLN A 34 -3.67 4.23 -0.27
N VAL A 35 -2.95 3.26 -0.84
CA VAL A 35 -3.49 2.49 -1.97
C VAL A 35 -4.67 1.63 -1.54
N LEU A 36 -4.62 0.97 -0.38
CA LEU A 36 -5.75 0.16 0.09
C LEU A 36 -6.94 1.02 0.52
N SER A 37 -6.71 2.24 1.02
CA SER A 37 -7.79 3.15 1.44
C SER A 37 -8.46 3.90 0.30
N ARG A 38 -7.69 4.29 -0.74
CA ARG A 38 -8.12 5.27 -1.75
C ARG A 38 -7.73 4.89 -3.18
N GLY A 39 -6.92 3.85 -3.34
CA GLY A 39 -6.43 3.38 -4.62
C GLY A 39 -7.52 2.77 -5.48
N ARG A 40 -7.26 2.77 -6.79
CA ARG A 40 -8.03 2.00 -7.76
C ARG A 40 -7.41 0.62 -7.89
N ALA A 41 -8.12 -0.31 -8.53
CA ALA A 41 -7.63 -1.65 -8.80
C ALA A 41 -6.25 -1.68 -9.48
N LYS A 42 -5.93 -0.69 -10.34
CA LYS A 42 -4.60 -0.57 -10.97
C LYS A 42 -3.47 -0.29 -9.98
N ASP A 43 -3.76 0.43 -8.90
CA ASP A 43 -2.78 0.83 -7.88
C ASP A 43 -2.50 -0.36 -6.95
N VAL A 44 -3.54 -1.13 -6.61
CA VAL A 44 -3.41 -2.44 -5.94
C VAL A 44 -2.57 -3.41 -6.78
N LYS A 45 -2.86 -3.51 -8.08
CA LYS A 45 -2.05 -4.32 -9.01
C LYS A 45 -0.59 -3.88 -9.06
N ALA A 46 -0.31 -2.59 -8.88
CA ALA A 46 1.06 -2.09 -8.83
C ALA A 46 1.78 -2.59 -7.57
N ILE A 47 1.13 -2.54 -6.40
CA ILE A 47 1.70 -3.13 -5.16
C ILE A 47 2.04 -4.60 -5.37
N LEU A 48 1.08 -5.41 -5.82
CA LEU A 48 1.26 -6.87 -5.95
C LEU A 48 2.34 -7.28 -6.97
N LYS A 49 2.69 -6.40 -7.92
CA LYS A 49 3.77 -6.64 -8.88
C LYS A 49 5.15 -6.25 -8.35
N SER A 50 5.18 -5.32 -7.41
CA SER A 50 6.38 -4.57 -7.09
C SER A 50 6.89 -4.91 -5.68
N VAL A 51 6.00 -5.32 -4.78
CA VAL A 51 6.28 -5.80 -3.42
C VAL A 51 6.02 -7.31 -3.40
N ASP A 52 6.92 -8.09 -2.82
CA ASP A 52 6.68 -9.52 -2.67
C ASP A 52 5.53 -9.82 -1.69
N GLY A 53 4.94 -11.00 -1.80
CA GLY A 53 3.74 -11.36 -1.05
C GLY A 53 3.90 -11.30 0.47
N GLU A 54 5.06 -11.74 0.99
CA GLU A 54 5.32 -11.76 2.43
C GLU A 54 5.53 -10.33 2.95
N GLN A 55 6.32 -9.53 2.25
CA GLN A 55 6.53 -8.13 2.59
C GLN A 55 5.21 -7.35 2.55
N PHE A 56 4.34 -7.62 1.58
CA PHE A 56 3.01 -7.03 1.51
C PHE A 56 2.13 -7.46 2.69
N LYS A 57 2.10 -8.76 3.04
CA LYS A 57 1.36 -9.28 4.20
C LYS A 57 1.82 -8.63 5.51
N GLN A 58 3.13 -8.58 5.75
CA GLN A 58 3.68 -7.94 6.95
C GLN A 58 3.34 -6.44 7.02
N THR A 59 3.39 -5.75 5.88
CA THR A 59 3.01 -4.33 5.79
C THR A 59 1.52 -4.13 6.07
N PHE A 60 0.67 -4.96 5.47
CA PHE A 60 -0.77 -4.97 5.73
C PHE A 60 -1.07 -5.14 7.22
N LEU A 61 -0.44 -6.11 7.89
CA LEU A 61 -0.65 -6.34 9.34
C LEU A 61 -0.35 -5.11 10.20
N ARG A 62 0.60 -4.26 9.80
CA ARG A 62 0.91 -3.00 10.50
C ARG A 62 -0.12 -1.91 10.26
N VAL A 63 -0.71 -1.84 9.07
CA VAL A 63 -1.58 -0.73 8.65
C VAL A 63 -3.08 -1.05 8.65
N LYS A 64 -3.47 -2.31 8.84
CA LYS A 64 -4.85 -2.77 8.69
C LYS A 64 -5.87 -2.05 9.60
N PHE A 65 -5.42 -1.53 10.74
CA PHE A 65 -6.26 -0.77 11.68
C PHE A 65 -6.71 0.59 11.14
N PHE A 66 -6.07 1.08 10.07
CA PHE A 66 -6.42 2.33 9.41
C PHE A 66 -7.34 2.15 8.20
N LEU A 67 -7.68 0.90 7.86
CA LEU A 67 -8.54 0.56 6.73
C LEU A 67 -10.00 0.45 7.18
N SER A 68 -10.93 0.58 6.24
CA SER A 68 -12.34 0.24 6.52
C SER A 68 -12.47 -1.25 6.83
N LEU A 69 -13.53 -1.61 7.56
CA LEU A 69 -13.80 -3.00 7.94
C LEU A 69 -13.83 -3.93 6.71
N GLU A 70 -14.57 -3.54 5.66
CA GLU A 70 -14.70 -4.33 4.44
C GLU A 70 -13.36 -4.56 3.73
N VAL A 71 -12.51 -3.54 3.63
CA VAL A 71 -11.18 -3.68 3.01
C VAL A 71 -10.29 -4.55 3.87
N ARG A 72 -10.35 -4.40 5.19
CA ARG A 72 -9.57 -5.23 6.12
C ARG A 72 -9.95 -6.70 5.99
N GLU A 73 -11.23 -7.02 6.09
CA GLU A 73 -11.75 -8.39 6.02
C GLU A 73 -11.41 -9.03 4.68
N PHE A 74 -11.57 -8.31 3.56
CA PHE A 74 -11.19 -8.81 2.23
C PHE A 74 -9.73 -9.30 2.19
N TRP A 75 -8.80 -8.52 2.75
CA TRP A 75 -7.38 -8.88 2.73
C TRP A 75 -7.03 -9.93 3.77
N GLU A 76 -7.66 -9.92 4.96
CA GLU A 76 -7.51 -10.98 5.96
C GLU A 76 -7.92 -12.34 5.36
N ASP A 77 -9.11 -12.41 4.75
CA ASP A 77 -9.60 -13.63 4.08
C ASP A 77 -8.67 -14.07 2.94
N PHE A 78 -8.15 -13.13 2.15
CA PHE A 78 -7.21 -13.42 1.07
C PHE A 78 -5.92 -14.08 1.58
N PHE A 79 -5.35 -13.55 2.67
CA PHE A 79 -4.10 -14.04 3.27
C PHE A 79 -4.23 -15.31 4.12
N ASP A 80 -5.44 -15.64 4.56
CA ASP A 80 -5.72 -16.90 5.25
C ASP A 80 -5.96 -18.04 4.25
N SER A 81 -6.37 -17.71 3.01
CA SER A 81 -6.65 -18.65 1.94
C SER A 81 -5.45 -19.00 1.04
N HIS A 82 -4.33 -18.28 1.17
CA HIS A 82 -3.12 -18.40 0.32
C HIS A 82 -1.84 -18.28 1.13
#